data_AF-A0A1X6MKL5-F1
#
_entry.id   AF-A0A1X6MKL5-F1
#
_cell.length_a   1.000
_cell.length_b   1.000
_cell.length_c   1.000
_cell.angle_alpha   90.00
_cell.angle_beta   90.00
_cell.angle_gamma   90.00
#
_symmetry.space_group_name_H-M   'P 1'
#
loop_
_entity.id
_entity.type
_entity.pdbx_description
1 polymer ?
#
loop_
_entity_poly.entity_id
_entity_poly.type
_entity_poly.pdbx_seq_one_letter_code
_entity_poly.pdbx_strand_id
1 'polypeptide(L)'
;SVKPGGQSLIAAGAWCPGKNELATIRSNIMRSPRRLRNIISNPDFVQHFGPPERHPDGNHQNIFGMDDELKTAPKGFEKTHPDIDLLKCRSFCVIHRFLDSEVLSPDFKESLCKVLKVMQPFVHCLNDMMTIQDNVPDNDGGEEENE
;
A
#
# COMPACT_ATOMS: atom_id res chain seq x y z
N SER A 1 -12.70 10.58 6.87
CA SER A 1 -13.15 11.98 6.94
C SER A 1 -14.61 12.04 6.52
N VAL A 2 -15.46 12.76 7.25
CA VAL A 2 -16.87 12.93 6.89
C VAL A 2 -17.07 14.38 6.46
N LYS A 3 -17.54 14.59 5.23
CA LYS A 3 -17.73 15.91 4.64
C LYS A 3 -18.90 15.88 3.64
N PRO A 4 -19.81 16.88 3.68
CA PRO A 4 -20.89 17.00 2.70
C PRO A 4 -20.39 17.21 1.26
N GLY A 5 -21.29 16.99 0.30
CA GLY A 5 -21.04 17.20 -1.14
C GLY A 5 -20.37 16.01 -1.82
N GLY A 6 -20.56 14.79 -1.31
CA GLY A 6 -19.91 13.58 -1.82
C GLY A 6 -18.40 13.56 -1.55
N GLN A 7 -17.95 14.32 -0.54
CA GLN A 7 -16.53 14.45 -0.19
C GLN A 7 -16.13 13.59 1.01
N SER A 8 -17.07 12.81 1.54
CA SER A 8 -16.79 11.82 2.58
C SER A 8 -15.90 10.72 2.00
N LEU A 9 -14.88 10.33 2.77
CA LEU A 9 -13.90 9.36 2.31
C LEU A 9 -13.30 8.57 3.45
N ILE A 10 -12.83 7.38 3.10
CA ILE A 10 -11.87 6.60 3.85
C ILE A 10 -10.61 6.42 3.03
N ALA A 11 -9.46 6.52 3.67
CA ALA A 11 -8.16 6.28 3.06
C ALA A 11 -7.36 5.34 3.95
N ALA A 12 -6.50 4.53 3.33
CA ALA A 12 -5.66 3.58 4.02
C ALA A 12 -4.31 3.42 3.31
N GLY A 13 -3.28 3.08 4.07
CA GLY A 13 -1.92 2.86 3.58
C GLY A 13 -0.89 3.84 4.16
N ALA A 14 0.21 4.03 3.44
CA ALA A 14 1.31 4.90 3.82
C ALA A 14 1.32 6.15 2.95
N TRP A 15 0.98 7.30 3.54
CA TRP A 15 1.03 8.61 2.89
C TRP A 15 2.33 9.32 3.24
N CYS A 16 3.13 9.67 2.23
CA CYS A 16 4.45 10.31 2.40
C CYS A 16 5.27 9.70 3.56
N PRO A 17 5.48 8.37 3.61
CA PRO A 17 6.28 7.74 4.64
C PRO A 17 7.69 8.35 4.71
N GLY A 18 8.30 8.24 5.88
CA GLY A 18 9.65 8.73 6.12
C GLY A 18 10.66 8.09 5.16
N LYS A 19 11.82 8.75 4.97
CA LYS A 19 12.86 8.28 4.04
C LYS A 19 13.28 6.83 4.28
N ASN A 20 13.40 6.43 5.54
CA ASN A 20 13.81 5.08 5.92
C ASN A 20 12.71 4.05 5.61
N GLU A 21 11.46 4.33 5.99
CA GLU A 21 10.31 3.47 5.69
C GLU A 21 10.14 3.27 4.19
N LEU A 22 10.22 4.35 3.41
CA LEU A 22 10.13 4.28 1.95
C LEU A 22 11.27 3.47 1.33
N ALA A 23 12.48 3.55 1.90
CA ALA A 23 13.61 2.72 1.49
C ALA A 23 13.37 1.24 1.82
N THR A 24 12.85 0.93 3.02
CA THR A 24 12.51 -0.44 3.44
C THR A 24 11.42 -1.03 2.55
N ILE A 25 10.38 -0.27 2.23
CA ILE A 25 9.31 -0.69 1.30
C ILE A 25 9.90 -1.05 -0.07
N ARG A 26 10.74 -0.16 -0.65
CA ARG A 26 11.37 -0.43 -1.95
C ARG A 26 12.28 -1.65 -1.92
N SER A 27 13.06 -1.83 -0.87
CA SER A 27 13.90 -3.03 -0.69
C SER A 27 13.06 -4.31 -0.59
N ASN A 28 11.92 -4.26 0.11
CA ASN A 28 10.99 -5.38 0.16
C ASN A 28 10.34 -5.68 -1.20
N ILE A 29 9.95 -4.66 -1.95
CA ILE A 29 9.42 -4.81 -3.32
C ILE A 29 10.46 -5.48 -4.23
N MET A 30 11.73 -5.09 -4.15
CA MET A 30 12.82 -5.72 -4.93
C MET A 30 13.00 -7.20 -4.59
N ARG A 31 12.86 -7.56 -3.31
CA ARG A 31 13.01 -8.94 -2.86
C ARG A 31 11.80 -9.80 -3.23
N SER A 32 10.59 -9.27 -3.05
CA SER A 32 9.35 -9.99 -3.36
C SER A 32 8.16 -9.04 -3.53
N PRO A 33 7.80 -8.67 -4.77
CA PRO A 33 6.65 -7.81 -5.04
C PRO A 33 5.32 -8.58 -4.99
N ARG A 34 5.39 -9.92 -5.03
CA ARG A 34 4.25 -10.82 -5.31
C ARG A 34 3.07 -10.61 -4.37
N ARG A 35 3.33 -10.46 -3.06
CA ARG A 35 2.24 -10.28 -2.07
C ARG A 35 1.49 -8.98 -2.33
N LEU A 36 2.21 -7.88 -2.50
CA LEU A 36 1.61 -6.58 -2.79
C LEU A 36 0.86 -6.62 -4.12
N ARG A 37 1.48 -7.14 -5.19
CA ARG A 37 0.86 -7.33 -6.51
C ARG A 37 -0.44 -8.12 -6.45
N ASN A 38 -0.46 -9.24 -5.72
CA ASN A 38 -1.65 -10.08 -5.57
C ASN A 38 -2.77 -9.34 -4.84
N ILE A 39 -2.44 -8.54 -3.82
CA ILE A 39 -3.44 -7.75 -3.08
C ILE A 39 -4.03 -6.66 -3.98
N ILE A 40 -3.19 -5.86 -4.64
CA ILE A 40 -3.67 -4.74 -5.47
C ILE A 40 -4.38 -5.18 -6.75
N SER A 41 -4.17 -6.43 -7.18
CA SER A 41 -4.82 -7.04 -8.33
C SER A 41 -6.03 -7.91 -7.96
N ASN A 42 -6.36 -8.03 -6.66
CA ASN A 42 -7.51 -8.80 -6.22
C ASN A 42 -8.81 -8.20 -6.77
N PRO A 43 -9.78 -8.99 -7.28
CA PRO A 43 -11.02 -8.47 -7.85
C PRO A 43 -11.79 -7.51 -6.94
N ASP A 44 -11.88 -7.81 -5.63
CA ASP A 44 -12.58 -6.95 -4.67
C ASP A 44 -11.81 -5.63 -4.45
N PHE A 45 -10.47 -5.70 -4.47
CA PHE A 45 -9.62 -4.51 -4.39
C PHE A 45 -9.79 -3.63 -5.63
N VAL A 46 -9.75 -4.23 -6.81
CA VAL A 46 -9.93 -3.55 -8.09
C VAL A 46 -11.32 -2.95 -8.22
N GLN A 47 -12.36 -3.62 -7.69
CA GLN A 47 -13.72 -3.07 -7.67
C GLN A 47 -13.80 -1.75 -6.91
N HIS A 48 -13.07 -1.61 -5.80
CA HIS A 48 -13.12 -0.40 -4.97
C HIS A 48 -12.13 0.69 -5.37
N PHE A 49 -10.97 0.32 -5.91
CA PHE A 49 -9.85 1.25 -6.14
C PHE A 49 -9.38 1.33 -7.60
N GLY A 50 -9.90 0.47 -8.47
CA GLY A 50 -9.54 0.39 -9.88
C GLY A 50 -8.36 -0.53 -10.20
N PRO A 51 -8.09 -0.77 -11.49
CA PRO A 51 -7.02 -1.68 -11.94
C PRO A 51 -5.64 -1.32 -11.38
N PRO A 52 -4.74 -2.31 -11.18
CA PRO A 52 -3.40 -2.13 -10.60
C PRO A 52 -2.40 -1.56 -11.62
N GLU A 53 -2.75 -0.45 -12.24
CA GLU A 53 -1.97 0.28 -13.23
C GLU A 53 -2.29 1.78 -13.15
N ARG A 54 -1.48 2.60 -13.82
CA ARG A 54 -1.74 4.05 -13.89
C ARG A 54 -2.99 4.31 -14.72
N HIS A 55 -3.84 5.21 -14.24
CA HIS A 55 -4.96 5.71 -15.03
C HIS A 55 -4.44 6.40 -16.31
N PRO A 56 -5.08 6.23 -17.49
CA PRO A 56 -4.65 6.85 -18.74
C PRO A 56 -4.51 8.38 -18.66
N ASP A 57 -5.42 9.03 -17.93
CA ASP A 57 -5.43 10.47 -17.71
C ASP A 57 -4.51 10.96 -16.58
N GLY A 58 -3.75 10.05 -15.95
CA GLY A 58 -2.83 10.38 -14.85
C GLY A 58 -3.48 10.60 -13.48
N ASN A 59 -4.79 10.37 -13.37
CA ASN A 59 -5.51 10.44 -12.10
C ASN A 59 -5.10 9.30 -11.14
N HIS A 60 -5.32 9.51 -9.84
CA HIS A 60 -5.11 8.48 -8.82
C HIS A 60 -6.02 7.28 -9.08
N GLN A 61 -5.41 6.11 -9.23
CA GLN A 61 -6.07 4.81 -9.36
C GLN A 61 -5.25 3.78 -8.62
N ASN A 62 -5.93 2.92 -7.86
CA ASN A 62 -5.29 1.92 -7.03
C ASN A 62 -4.28 2.62 -6.10
N ILE A 63 -2.99 2.30 -6.20
CA ILE A 63 -1.91 2.98 -5.47
C ILE A 63 -1.05 3.91 -6.36
N PHE A 64 -1.46 4.13 -7.61
CA PHE A 64 -0.69 4.83 -8.64
C PHE A 64 -1.32 6.17 -9.03
N GLY A 65 -0.52 7.09 -9.59
CA GLY A 65 -1.03 8.40 -10.01
C GLY A 65 -1.15 9.40 -8.87
N MET A 66 -0.38 9.19 -7.80
CA MET A 66 -0.23 10.17 -6.73
C MET A 66 0.63 11.35 -7.20
N ASP A 67 0.30 12.57 -6.75
CA ASP A 67 1.04 13.78 -7.14
C ASP A 67 2.53 13.74 -6.73
N ASP A 68 2.86 12.98 -5.69
CA ASP A 68 4.23 12.80 -5.21
C ASP A 68 5.03 11.75 -6.00
N GLU A 69 4.39 10.99 -6.89
CA GLU A 69 5.03 9.92 -7.64
C GLU A 69 6.21 10.43 -8.49
N LEU A 70 7.30 9.65 -8.52
CA LEU A 70 8.48 10.02 -9.30
C LEU A 70 8.17 9.97 -10.80
N LYS A 71 8.69 10.93 -11.57
CA LYS A 71 8.59 10.92 -13.05
C LYS A 71 9.55 9.90 -13.67
N THR A 72 10.72 9.72 -13.06
CA THR A 72 11.79 8.83 -13.53
C THR A 72 12.09 7.73 -12.50
N ALA A 73 12.87 6.73 -12.91
CA ALA A 73 13.36 5.69 -12.00
C ALA A 73 14.11 6.32 -10.81
N PRO A 74 13.86 5.88 -9.57
CA PRO A 74 14.65 6.30 -8.42
C PRO A 74 16.12 5.93 -8.58
N LYS A 75 17.02 6.68 -7.93
CA LYS A 75 18.46 6.40 -7.98
C LYS A 75 18.75 4.99 -7.45
N GLY A 76 19.53 4.22 -8.21
CA GLY A 76 19.90 2.84 -7.87
C GLY A 76 18.99 1.75 -8.47
N PHE A 77 17.97 2.14 -9.25
CA PHE A 77 17.07 1.19 -9.91
C PHE A 77 17.12 1.36 -11.43
N GLU A 78 17.10 0.23 -12.14
CA GLU A 78 17.05 0.23 -13.60
C GLU A 78 15.68 0.71 -14.11
N LYS A 79 15.68 1.49 -15.19
CA LYS A 79 14.45 2.00 -15.81
C LYS A 79 13.55 0.90 -16.37
N THR A 80 14.12 -0.26 -16.68
CA THR A 80 13.47 -1.44 -17.27
C THR A 80 13.04 -2.47 -16.23
N HIS A 81 13.17 -2.17 -14.93
CA HIS A 81 12.76 -3.09 -13.88
C HIS A 81 11.27 -3.44 -14.02
N PRO A 82 10.85 -4.72 -13.90
CA PRO A 82 9.44 -5.10 -14.07
C PRO A 82 8.51 -4.37 -13.09
N ASP A 83 8.98 -4.11 -11.88
CA ASP A 83 8.24 -3.36 -10.84
C ASP A 83 8.59 -1.87 -10.75
N ILE A 84 9.07 -1.27 -11.84
CA ILE A 84 9.46 0.15 -11.83
C ILE A 84 8.30 1.09 -11.51
N ASP A 85 7.07 0.71 -11.86
CA ASP A 85 5.84 1.40 -11.47
C ASP A 85 5.69 1.51 -9.94
N LEU A 86 5.84 0.41 -9.21
CA LEU A 86 5.81 0.37 -7.75
C LEU A 86 6.97 1.15 -7.13
N LEU A 87 8.17 1.02 -7.70
CA LEU A 87 9.37 1.69 -7.19
C LEU A 87 9.29 3.22 -7.32
N LYS A 88 8.57 3.72 -8.32
CA LYS A 88 8.34 5.16 -8.53
C LYS A 88 7.35 5.77 -7.53
N CYS A 89 6.50 4.97 -6.90
CA CYS A 89 5.62 5.43 -5.83
C CYS A 89 6.42 6.03 -4.68
N ARG A 90 5.89 7.13 -4.11
CA ARG A 90 6.37 7.73 -2.86
C ARG A 90 5.34 7.56 -1.76
N SER A 91 4.06 7.56 -2.10
CA SER A 91 2.96 7.15 -1.27
C SER A 91 2.37 5.82 -1.76
N PHE A 92 1.96 4.97 -0.82
CA PHE A 92 1.27 3.70 -1.06
C PHE A 92 -0.08 3.77 -0.36
N CYS A 93 -1.05 4.46 -0.96
CA CYS A 93 -2.34 4.68 -0.34
C CYS A 93 -3.50 4.51 -1.33
N VAL A 94 -4.63 4.08 -0.78
CA VAL A 94 -5.90 3.99 -1.49
C VAL A 94 -6.93 4.92 -0.85
N ILE A 95 -7.85 5.42 -1.67
CA ILE A 95 -8.92 6.31 -1.23
C ILE A 95 -10.23 5.76 -1.79
N HIS A 96 -11.23 5.60 -0.92
CA HIS A 96 -12.60 5.33 -1.31
C HIS A 96 -13.50 6.50 -0.88
N ARG A 97 -14.30 7.01 -1.81
CA ARG A 97 -15.23 8.11 -1.56
C ARG A 97 -16.65 7.58 -1.45
N PHE A 98 -17.41 8.16 -0.54
CA PHE A 98 -18.82 7.86 -0.34
C PHE A 98 -19.67 9.06 -0.74
N LEU A 99 -20.80 8.78 -1.38
CA LEU A 99 -21.85 9.77 -1.61
C LEU A 99 -22.54 10.13 -0.29
N ASP A 100 -23.09 11.34 -0.21
CA ASP A 100 -23.82 11.78 0.98
C ASP A 100 -25.00 10.84 1.30
N SER A 101 -25.66 10.30 0.27
CA SER A 101 -26.74 9.31 0.42
C SER A 101 -26.27 7.99 1.03
N GLU A 102 -25.04 7.54 0.72
CA GLU A 102 -24.46 6.34 1.31
C GLU A 102 -24.09 6.58 2.78
N VAL A 103 -23.53 7.75 3.08
CA VAL A 103 -23.13 8.12 4.46
C VAL A 103 -24.34 8.23 5.38
N LEU A 104 -25.46 8.74 4.88
CA LEU A 104 -26.71 8.90 5.62
C LEU A 104 -27.57 7.63 5.63
N SER A 105 -27.17 6.58 4.90
CA SER A 105 -27.89 5.31 4.87
C SER A 105 -27.84 4.61 6.24
N PRO A 106 -28.91 3.93 6.68
CA PRO A 106 -28.87 3.07 7.87
C PRO A 106 -27.79 1.98 7.76
N ASP A 107 -27.48 1.53 6.54
CA ASP A 107 -26.49 0.47 6.27
C ASP A 107 -25.07 0.99 5.98
N PHE A 108 -24.80 2.26 6.32
CA PHE A 108 -23.50 2.88 6.04
C PHE A 108 -22.36 2.12 6.73
N LYS A 109 -22.59 1.64 7.97
CA LYS A 109 -21.58 0.93 8.74
C LYS A 109 -21.16 -0.38 8.06
N GLU A 110 -22.13 -1.10 7.51
CA GLU A 110 -21.93 -2.36 6.78
C GLU A 110 -21.15 -2.10 5.49
N SER A 111 -21.51 -1.03 4.78
CA SER A 111 -20.82 -0.61 3.55
C SER A 111 -19.37 -0.21 3.82
N LEU A 112 -19.15 0.58 4.88
CA LEU A 112 -17.81 0.94 5.36
C LEU A 112 -17.00 -0.29 5.77
N CYS A 113 -17.61 -1.22 6.51
CA CYS A 113 -16.97 -2.47 6.93
C CYS A 113 -16.54 -3.34 5.73
N LYS A 114 -17.32 -3.37 4.63
CA LYS A 114 -16.93 -4.08 3.40
C LYS A 114 -15.65 -3.49 2.82
N VAL A 115 -15.59 -2.16 2.66
CA VAL A 115 -14.41 -1.46 2.16
C VAL A 115 -13.19 -1.68 3.08
N LEU A 116 -13.39 -1.60 4.40
CA LEU A 116 -12.33 -1.86 5.39
C LEU A 116 -11.75 -3.27 5.30
N LYS A 117 -12.59 -4.30 5.10
CA LYS A 117 -12.14 -5.69 4.94
C LYS A 117 -11.23 -5.85 3.72
N VAL A 118 -11.50 -5.11 2.64
CA VAL A 118 -10.66 -5.11 1.43
C VAL A 118 -9.36 -4.33 1.65
N MET A 119 -9.39 -3.23 2.41
CA MET A 119 -8.19 -2.45 2.75
C MET A 119 -7.25 -3.16 3.73
N GLN A 120 -7.78 -4.01 4.62
CA GLN A 120 -7.01 -4.58 5.73
C GLN A 120 -5.77 -5.39 5.27
N PRO A 121 -5.86 -6.34 4.31
CA PRO A 121 -4.68 -7.07 3.83
C PRO A 121 -3.60 -6.15 3.25
N PHE A 122 -4.01 -5.07 2.59
CA PHE A 122 -3.11 -4.06 2.04
C PHE A 122 -2.36 -3.30 3.13
N VAL A 123 -3.07 -2.84 4.17
CA VAL A 123 -2.43 -2.16 5.32
C VAL A 123 -1.45 -3.09 6.03
N HIS A 124 -1.84 -4.34 6.29
CA HIS A 124 -0.93 -5.32 6.91
C HIS A 124 0.31 -5.57 6.06
N CYS A 125 0.15 -5.71 4.74
CA CYS A 125 1.28 -5.86 3.82
C CYS A 125 2.25 -4.68 3.89
N LEU A 126 1.75 -3.45 3.94
CA LEU A 126 2.60 -2.26 4.05
C LEU A 126 3.29 -2.18 5.41
N ASN A 127 2.59 -2.48 6.50
CA ASN A 127 3.19 -2.50 7.83
C ASN A 127 4.37 -3.49 7.90
N ASP A 128 4.20 -4.69 7.36
CA ASP A 128 5.27 -5.70 7.27
C ASP A 128 6.42 -5.27 6.35
N MET A 129 6.16 -4.44 5.34
CA MET A 129 7.18 -3.90 4.44
C MET A 129 7.94 -2.70 5.02
N MET A 130 7.39 -2.04 6.04
CA MET A 130 8.02 -0.90 6.72
C MET A 130 8.84 -1.33 7.93
N THR A 131 8.53 -2.48 8.52
CA THR A 131 9.33 -3.05 9.61
C THR A 131 10.66 -3.59 9.07
N ILE A 132 11.75 -3.19 9.73
CA ILE A 132 13.07 -3.78 9.50
C ILE A 132 12.98 -5.18 10.12
N GLN A 133 13.12 -6.23 9.30
CA GLN A 133 13.43 -7.55 9.84
C GLN A 133 14.85 -7.44 10.38
N ASP A 134 14.99 -7.36 11.70
CA ASP A 134 16.27 -7.62 12.34
C ASP A 134 16.65 -9.04 11.90
N ASN A 135 17.67 -9.17 11.04
CA ASN A 135 18.43 -10.40 10.97
C ASN A 135 19.15 -10.51 12.32
N VAL A 136 18.43 -10.93 13.36
CA VAL A 136 19.03 -11.54 14.53
C VAL A 136 19.49 -12.90 14.00
N PRO A 137 20.81 -13.14 13.85
CA PRO A 137 21.24 -14.51 13.71
C PRO A 137 20.79 -15.22 14.98
N ASP A 138 20.08 -16.33 14.85
CA ASP A 138 19.86 -17.25 15.96
C ASP A 138 21.23 -17.65 16.49
N ASN A 139 21.72 -16.95 17.51
CA ASN A 139 22.82 -17.40 18.32
C ASN A 139 22.26 -18.40 19.31
N ASP A 140 21.83 -19.55 18.78
CA ASP A 140 21.65 -20.78 19.56
C ASP A 140 23.05 -21.37 19.80
N GLY A 141 23.79 -20.69 20.66
CA GLY A 141 25.06 -21.15 21.22
C GLY A 141 24.76 -21.76 22.58
N GLY A 142 24.36 -23.02 22.55
CA GLY A 142 24.16 -23.84 23.74
C GLY A 142 25.38 -23.88 24.65
N GLU A 143 25.08 -24.17 25.90
CA GLU A 143 25.99 -24.41 27.02
C GLU A 143 27.14 -25.37 26.64
N GLU A 144 28.38 -24.98 26.97
CA GLU A 144 29.42 -25.93 27.35
C GLU A 144 29.99 -25.51 28.70
N GLU A 145 29.43 -26.10 29.76
CA GLU A 145 30.21 -26.46 30.95
C GLU A 145 31.28 -27.47 30.52
N ASN A 146 32.55 -27.25 30.90
CA ASN A 146 33.41 -28.30 31.45
C ASN A 146 34.76 -27.72 31.95
N GLU A 147 35.04 -28.07 33.21
CA GLU A 147 36.30 -28.10 33.99
C GLU A 147 37.21 -26.86 34.08
#